data_AF-K1LSR2-F1
#
_entry.id   AF-K1LSR2-F1
#
_cell.length_a   1.000
_cell.length_b   1.000
_cell.length_c   1.000
_cell.angle_alpha   90.00
_cell.angle_beta   90.00
_cell.angle_gamma   90.00
#
_symmetry.space_group_name_H-M   'P 1'
#
loop_
_entity.id
_entity.type
_entity.pdbx_description
1 polymer ?
#
loop_
_entity_poly.entity_id
_entity_poly.type
_entity_poly.pdbx_seq_one_letter_code
_entity_poly.pdbx_strand_id
1 'polypeptide(L)'
;MEGKSDPLLGLKENVIIGKLIPAGTGLDRYTQVNVEPTEAAKASLFTGQSAFSTGMDYEGLEPGLSPEFHAIAMDDYDLGSDFR
;
A
#
# COMPACT_ATOMS: atom_id res chain seq x y z
N MET A 1 1.72 -18.90 -45.01
CA MET A 1 1.72 -18.78 -43.53
C MET A 1 0.32 -18.37 -43.11
N GLU A 2 -0.40 -19.21 -42.37
CA GLU A 2 -1.68 -18.82 -41.75
C GLU A 2 -1.36 -17.96 -40.53
N GLY A 3 -1.61 -16.65 -40.60
CA GLY A 3 -1.42 -15.71 -39.50
C GLY A 3 -2.47 -15.89 -38.41
N LYS A 4 -2.47 -17.04 -37.72
CA LYS A 4 -3.41 -17.33 -36.63
C LYS A 4 -3.08 -16.45 -35.42
N SER A 5 -4.08 -15.66 -35.01
CA SER A 5 -4.01 -14.87 -33.78
C SER A 5 -4.58 -15.67 -32.62
N ASP A 6 -3.90 -15.64 -31.48
CA ASP A 6 -4.34 -16.28 -30.23
C ASP A 6 -5.10 -15.26 -29.37
N PRO A 7 -6.34 -15.54 -28.95
CA PRO A 7 -7.11 -14.64 -28.09
C PRO A 7 -6.68 -14.64 -26.61
N LEU A 8 -5.71 -15.48 -26.18
CA LEU A 8 -5.15 -15.53 -24.82
C LEU A 8 -6.19 -15.80 -23.72
N LEU A 9 -7.13 -16.72 -23.97
CA LEU A 9 -8.20 -17.07 -23.03
C LEU A 9 -7.80 -18.21 -22.07
N GLY A 10 -6.67 -18.88 -22.33
CA GLY A 10 -6.19 -20.03 -21.60
C GLY A 10 -5.28 -19.67 -20.43
N LEU A 11 -5.15 -20.64 -19.50
CA LEU A 11 -4.21 -20.52 -18.37
C LEU A 11 -2.77 -20.40 -18.85
N LYS A 12 -2.37 -21.27 -19.78
CA LYS A 12 -0.98 -21.40 -20.24
C LYS A 12 -0.51 -20.15 -20.97
N GLU A 13 -1.33 -19.65 -21.88
CA GLU A 13 -1.04 -18.47 -22.70
C GLU A 13 -0.77 -17.24 -21.82
N ASN A 14 -1.61 -17.02 -20.81
CA ASN A 14 -1.45 -15.92 -19.86
C ASN A 14 -0.22 -16.09 -18.96
N VAL A 15 0.10 -17.32 -18.54
CA VAL A 15 1.34 -17.59 -17.79
C VAL A 15 2.58 -17.26 -18.61
N ILE A 16 2.62 -17.65 -19.90
CA ILE A 16 3.77 -17.40 -20.77
C ILE A 16 4.02 -15.90 -20.97
N ILE A 17 2.95 -15.10 -21.05
CA ILE A 17 3.02 -13.66 -21.27
C ILE A 17 3.18 -12.86 -19.96
N GLY A 18 2.95 -13.50 -18.80
CA GLY A 18 3.02 -12.86 -17.49
C GLY A 18 1.77 -12.06 -17.12
N LYS A 19 0.62 -12.36 -17.74
CA LYS A 19 -0.69 -11.81 -17.34
C LYS A 19 -1.33 -12.69 -16.27
N LEU A 20 -2.21 -12.11 -15.45
CA LEU A 20 -3.01 -12.88 -14.49
C LEU A 20 -3.82 -13.95 -15.25
N ILE A 21 -3.79 -15.18 -14.72
CA ILE A 21 -4.56 -16.28 -15.28
C ILE A 21 -6.06 -16.03 -15.08
N PRO A 22 -6.95 -16.47 -16.00
CA PRO A 22 -8.39 -16.32 -15.87
C PRO A 22 -8.99 -17.32 -14.86
N ALA A 23 -8.40 -17.41 -13.66
CA ALA A 23 -8.82 -18.30 -12.58
C ALA A 23 -8.41 -17.72 -11.21
N GLY A 24 -9.12 -18.13 -10.15
CA GLY A 24 -8.82 -17.67 -8.79
C GLY A 24 -8.91 -16.16 -8.67
N THR A 25 -7.88 -15.54 -8.09
CA THR A 25 -7.76 -14.07 -7.93
C THR A 25 -7.57 -13.31 -9.24
N GLY A 26 -7.28 -14.00 -10.36
CA GLY A 26 -7.19 -13.39 -11.68
C GLY A 26 -8.52 -13.23 -12.42
N LEU A 27 -9.64 -13.67 -11.82
CA LEU A 27 -10.98 -13.37 -12.36
C LEU A 27 -11.35 -11.89 -12.11
N ASP A 28 -12.10 -11.31 -13.04
CA ASP A 28 -12.53 -9.89 -12.98
C ASP A 28 -13.23 -9.52 -11.66
N ARG A 29 -13.98 -10.47 -11.09
CA ARG A 29 -14.63 -10.30 -9.77
C ARG A 29 -13.66 -9.95 -8.65
N TYR A 30 -12.41 -10.39 -8.73
CA TYR A 30 -11.40 -10.19 -7.68
C TYR A 30 -10.34 -9.16 -8.05
N THR A 31 -10.12 -8.88 -9.34
CA THR A 31 -9.17 -7.85 -9.80
C THR A 31 -9.78 -6.45 -9.85
N GLN A 32 -11.08 -6.33 -10.11
CA GLN A 32 -11.79 -5.05 -10.25
C GLN A 32 -12.61 -4.70 -9.00
N VAL A 33 -12.03 -4.87 -7.81
CA VAL A 33 -12.70 -4.59 -6.53
C VAL A 33 -12.13 -3.31 -5.93
N ASN A 34 -13.01 -2.39 -5.54
CA ASN A 34 -12.65 -1.26 -4.70
C ASN A 34 -12.79 -1.64 -3.22
N VAL A 35 -11.74 -1.41 -2.43
CA VAL A 35 -11.71 -1.77 -1.01
C VAL A 35 -11.71 -0.49 -0.19
N GLU A 36 -12.80 -0.25 0.54
CA GLU A 36 -12.92 0.89 1.44
C GLU A 36 -12.55 0.48 2.88
N PRO A 37 -11.65 1.21 3.56
CA PRO A 37 -11.35 0.98 4.96
C PRO A 37 -12.57 1.21 5.85
N THR A 38 -12.74 0.40 6.88
CA THR A 38 -13.76 0.66 7.90
C THR A 38 -13.38 1.90 8.72
N GLU A 39 -14.38 2.61 9.25
CA GLU A 39 -14.16 3.82 10.07
C GLU A 39 -13.25 3.55 11.29
N ALA A 40 -13.37 2.35 11.88
CA ALA A 40 -12.50 1.91 12.98
C ALA A 40 -11.03 1.74 12.54
N ALA A 41 -10.79 1.17 11.35
CA ALA A 41 -9.43 1.03 10.82
C ALA A 41 -8.83 2.39 10.46
N LYS A 42 -9.65 3.28 9.87
CA LYS A 42 -9.25 4.66 9.59
C LYS A 42 -8.85 5.41 10.86
N ALA A 43 -9.64 5.31 11.93
CA ALA A 43 -9.30 5.89 13.23
C ALA A 43 -7.99 5.32 13.81
N SER A 44 -7.78 4.00 13.73
CA SER A 44 -6.55 3.37 14.24
C SER A 44 -5.27 3.78 13.49
N LEU A 45 -5.37 4.09 12.19
CA LEU A 45 -4.25 4.61 11.40
C LEU A 45 -3.82 6.00 11.88
N PHE A 46 -4.78 6.86 12.24
CA PHE A 46 -4.49 8.20 12.77
C PHE A 46 -4.03 8.18 14.24
N THR A 47 -4.45 7.19 15.04
CA THR A 47 -4.03 7.05 16.45
C THR A 47 -2.73 6.26 16.61
N GLY A 48 -2.06 5.88 15.52
CA GLY A 48 -0.83 5.09 15.49
C GLY A 48 0.43 5.84 15.96
N GLN A 49 0.33 6.70 16.98
CA GLN A 49 1.51 7.24 17.68
C GLN A 49 2.30 6.15 18.44
N SER A 50 1.79 4.91 18.56
CA SER A 50 2.44 3.84 19.32
C SER A 50 3.16 2.78 18.48
N ALA A 51 2.97 2.73 17.16
CA ALA A 51 3.63 1.70 16.33
C ALA A 51 5.10 2.01 16.04
N PHE A 52 5.52 3.28 16.15
CA PHE A 52 6.91 3.72 15.96
C PHE A 52 7.55 4.27 17.23
N SER A 53 6.80 4.44 18.33
CA SER A 53 7.31 5.03 19.58
C SER A 53 7.83 4.02 20.60
N THR A 54 7.52 2.72 20.50
CA THR A 54 7.73 1.79 21.63
C THR A 54 8.52 0.51 21.30
N GLY A 55 9.48 0.53 20.37
CA GLY A 55 10.26 -0.72 20.20
C GLY A 55 11.28 -0.79 19.07
N MET A 56 12.06 0.26 18.86
CA MET A 56 13.37 0.09 18.22
C MET A 56 14.44 0.32 19.30
N ASP A 57 14.57 -0.68 20.15
CA ASP A 57 15.66 -0.87 21.11
C ASP A 57 16.97 -1.14 20.35
N TYR A 58 17.58 -0.08 19.83
CA TYR A 58 18.95 -0.13 19.32
C TYR A 58 19.90 -0.25 20.52
N GLU A 59 20.45 -1.45 20.73
CA GLU A 59 21.34 -1.78 21.85
C GLU A 59 22.61 -0.90 21.79
N GLY A 60 22.63 0.18 22.58
CA GLY A 60 23.76 1.12 22.66
C GLY A 60 23.40 2.61 22.83
N LEU A 61 22.13 3.00 22.75
CA LEU A 61 21.69 4.37 23.05
C LEU A 61 21.13 4.47 24.48
N GLU A 62 21.55 5.49 25.25
CA GLU A 62 20.99 5.73 26.58
C GLU A 62 19.47 6.00 26.53
N PRO A 63 18.69 5.51 27.53
CA PRO A 63 17.26 5.82 27.62
C PRO A 63 17.09 7.33 27.83
N GLY A 64 16.57 8.03 26.83
CA GLY A 64 16.29 9.47 26.90
C GLY A 64 16.92 10.33 25.80
N LEU A 65 17.68 9.75 24.86
CA LEU A 65 18.26 10.48 23.72
C LEU A 65 17.49 10.31 22.39
N SER A 66 16.26 9.78 22.39
CA SER A 66 15.42 9.83 21.20
C SER A 66 15.12 11.30 20.86
N PRO A 67 15.45 11.81 19.66
CA PRO A 67 14.92 13.09 19.23
C PRO A 67 13.40 12.97 19.30
N GLU A 68 12.74 13.88 20.01
CA GLU A 68 11.28 13.92 20.09
C GLU A 68 10.72 14.25 18.71
N PHE A 69 10.60 13.23 17.85
CA PHE A 69 9.89 13.33 16.59
C PHE A 69 8.39 13.33 16.90
N HIS A 70 7.86 14.50 17.22
CA HIS A 70 6.41 14.71 17.28
C HIS A 70 5.87 14.71 15.85
N ALA A 71 4.94 13.79 15.56
CA ALA A 71 4.20 13.81 14.31
C ALA A 71 3.32 15.07 14.28
N ILE A 72 3.58 15.97 13.32
CA ILE A 72 2.76 17.16 13.07
C ILE A 72 1.52 16.72 12.29
N ALA A 73 0.33 17.23 12.68
CA ALA A 73 -0.92 16.91 12.00
C ALA A 73 -0.90 17.41 10.56
N MET A 74 -1.54 16.69 9.63
CA MET A 74 -1.54 17.04 8.20
C MET A 74 -2.13 18.44 7.92
N ASP A 75 -3.05 18.89 8.77
CA ASP A 75 -3.69 20.21 8.71
C ASP A 75 -2.78 21.36 9.21
N ASP A 76 -1.71 21.03 9.95
CA ASP A 76 -0.71 21.99 10.45
C ASP A 76 0.49 22.15 9.49
N TYR A 77 0.52 21.39 8.39
CA TYR A 77 1.50 21.64 7.33
C TYR A 77 1.09 22.90 6.56
N ASP A 78 1.79 24.00 6.84
CA ASP A 78 1.79 25.18 5.97
C ASP A 78 2.52 24.81 4.66
N LEU A 79 1.79 24.19 3.73
CA LEU A 79 2.19 24.07 2.33
C LEU A 79 2.11 25.48 1.74
N GLY A 80 3.16 26.26 2.01
CA GLY A 80 3.33 27.63 1.56
C GLY A 80 2.73 27.80 0.18
N SER A 81 1.71 28.65 0.12
CA SER A 81 0.88 28.90 -1.06
C SER A 81 1.67 29.66 -2.12
N ASP A 82 2.76 29.11 -2.65
CA ASP A 82 3.55 29.73 -3.72
C ASP A 82 4.33 28.68 -4.51
N PHE A 83 3.63 28.02 -5.43
CA PHE A 83 4.23 27.61 -6.71
C PHE A 83 3.34 28.16 -7.83
N ARG A 84 3.49 29.46 -8.09
CA ARG A 84 3.14 30.07 -9.38
C ARG A 84 4.37 30.08 -10.27
#